data_AF-A0A0Q7KCP7-F1
#
_entry.id   AF-A0A0Q7KCP7-F1
#
_cell.length_a   1.000
_cell.length_b   1.000
_cell.length_c   1.000
_cell.angle_alpha   90.00
_cell.angle_beta   90.00
_cell.angle_gamma   90.00
#
_symmetry.space_group_name_H-M   'P 1'
#
loop_
_entity.id
_entity.type
_entity.pdbx_description
1 polymer ?
#
loop_
_entity_poly.entity_id
_entity_poly.type
_entity_poly.pdbx_seq_one_letter_code
_entity_poly.pdbx_strand_id
1 'polypeptide(L)'
;MTTGHTPPKGVQEVGRRAVRWIEDGKAGQGFTDTGDHRAHQLADGEALSDEDVKKMKAYFKRHSVDKDAEGFTHGSDGFPSPGRVAWDAWGGDEGERWVGTIDL
;
A
#
# COMPACT_ATOMS: atom_id res chain seq x y z
N MET A 1 6.68 -20.55 -15.83
CA MET A 1 6.30 -20.11 -14.47
C MET A 1 6.91 -18.73 -14.31
N THR A 2 6.11 -17.68 -14.36
CA THR A 2 6.63 -16.32 -14.12
C THR A 2 6.97 -16.25 -12.65
N THR A 3 8.26 -16.15 -12.33
CA THR A 3 8.75 -16.00 -10.96
C THR A 3 8.19 -14.69 -10.41
N GLY A 4 7.29 -14.76 -9.44
CA GLY A 4 6.68 -13.58 -8.83
C GLY A 4 7.27 -13.28 -7.44
N HIS A 5 7.21 -12.04 -7.02
CA HIS A 5 7.67 -11.56 -5.73
C HIS A 5 6.55 -11.69 -4.70
N THR A 6 6.68 -12.63 -3.76
CA THR A 6 5.66 -12.84 -2.73
C THR A 6 5.81 -11.79 -1.62
N PRO A 7 4.74 -11.03 -1.28
CA PRO A 7 4.81 -10.02 -0.24
C PRO A 7 5.06 -10.68 1.14
N PRO A 8 6.00 -10.16 1.93
CA PRO A 8 6.26 -10.68 3.27
C PRO A 8 5.08 -10.41 4.21
N LYS A 9 5.02 -11.12 5.34
CA LYS A 9 3.85 -11.08 6.24
C LYS A 9 3.49 -9.68 6.72
N GLY A 10 4.47 -8.82 7.00
CA GLY A 10 4.22 -7.41 7.36
C GLY A 10 3.46 -6.65 6.28
N VAL A 11 3.83 -6.83 5.00
CA VAL A 11 3.12 -6.21 3.86
C VAL A 11 1.68 -6.73 3.78
N GLN A 12 1.47 -8.04 3.98
CA GLN A 12 0.13 -8.64 3.97
C GLN A 12 -0.75 -8.10 5.10
N GLU A 13 -0.18 -7.88 6.29
CA GLU A 13 -0.89 -7.30 7.43
C GLU A 13 -1.31 -5.85 7.17
N VAL A 14 -0.44 -5.07 6.52
CA VAL A 14 -0.76 -3.71 6.09
C VAL A 14 -1.84 -3.71 5.01
N GLY A 15 -1.76 -4.58 4.01
CA GLY A 15 -2.79 -4.74 2.98
C GLY A 15 -4.16 -5.07 3.60
N ARG A 16 -4.22 -6.03 4.53
CA ARG A 16 -5.46 -6.35 5.26
C ARG A 16 -6.01 -5.18 6.07
N ARG A 17 -5.15 -4.32 6.63
CA ARG A 17 -5.58 -3.10 7.31
C ARG A 17 -6.16 -2.09 6.33
N ALA A 18 -5.52 -1.90 5.18
CA ALA A 18 -6.00 -1.00 4.13
C ALA A 18 -7.37 -1.43 3.59
N VAL A 19 -7.55 -2.72 3.28
CA VAL A 19 -8.84 -3.29 2.85
C VAL A 19 -9.95 -2.91 3.83
N ARG A 20 -9.75 -3.14 5.14
CA ARG A 20 -10.76 -2.74 6.14
C ARG A 20 -11.07 -1.25 6.12
N TRP A 21 -10.07 -0.39 5.94
CA TRP A 21 -10.31 1.06 5.86
C TRP A 21 -11.02 1.47 4.58
N ILE A 22 -10.76 0.80 3.47
CA ILE A 22 -11.46 1.02 2.21
C ILE A 22 -12.94 0.63 2.36
N GLU A 23 -13.21 -0.55 2.93
CA GLU A 23 -14.57 -1.04 3.23
C GLU A 23 -15.33 -0.14 4.21
N ASP A 24 -14.62 0.43 5.19
CA ASP A 24 -15.16 1.42 6.14
C ASP A 24 -15.43 2.79 5.48
N GLY A 25 -15.12 2.98 4.20
CA GLY A 25 -15.33 4.24 3.47
C GLY A 25 -14.31 5.34 3.81
N LYS A 26 -13.12 4.99 4.32
CA LYS A 26 -12.07 5.96 4.70
C LYS A 26 -11.15 6.34 3.54
N ALA A 27 -11.30 5.67 2.39
CA ALA A 27 -10.62 6.05 1.16
C ALA A 27 -11.07 7.43 0.66
N GLY A 28 -10.14 8.18 0.06
CA GLY A 28 -10.45 9.52 -0.49
C GLY A 28 -11.24 9.46 -1.79
N GLN A 29 -11.86 10.58 -2.19
CA GLN A 29 -12.64 10.68 -3.43
C GLN A 29 -11.85 10.33 -4.71
N GLY A 30 -10.52 10.51 -4.69
CA GLY A 30 -9.62 10.14 -5.79
C GLY A 30 -9.03 8.73 -5.68
N PHE A 31 -9.48 7.91 -4.73
CA PHE A 31 -9.05 6.53 -4.63
C PHE A 31 -9.57 5.72 -5.82
N THR A 32 -8.77 4.77 -6.30
CA THR A 32 -9.04 4.07 -7.57
C THR A 32 -9.06 2.56 -7.37
N ASP A 33 -9.74 1.87 -8.28
CA ASP A 33 -9.78 0.40 -8.33
C ASP A 33 -8.39 -0.24 -8.38
N THR A 34 -7.38 0.48 -8.89
CA THR A 34 -5.99 -0.01 -8.89
C THR A 34 -5.42 -0.08 -7.48
N GLY A 35 -5.72 0.92 -6.63
CA GLY A 35 -5.31 0.91 -5.22
C GLY A 35 -6.07 -0.16 -4.43
N ASP A 36 -7.37 -0.29 -4.67
CA ASP A 36 -8.21 -1.32 -4.05
C ASP A 36 -7.73 -2.74 -4.38
N HIS A 37 -7.55 -3.02 -5.68
CA HIS A 37 -7.03 -4.30 -6.15
C HIS A 37 -5.65 -4.61 -5.55
N ARG A 38 -4.74 -3.60 -5.49
CA ARG A 38 -3.42 -3.78 -4.86
C ARG A 38 -3.54 -4.14 -3.38
N ALA A 39 -4.44 -3.50 -2.64
CA ALA A 39 -4.64 -3.77 -1.23
C ALA A 39 -5.05 -5.23 -0.99
N HIS A 40 -6.03 -5.72 -1.77
CA HIS A 40 -6.48 -7.12 -1.72
C HIS A 40 -5.39 -8.10 -2.14
N GLN A 41 -4.70 -7.84 -3.27
CA GLN A 41 -3.60 -8.67 -3.75
C GLN A 41 -2.51 -8.86 -2.68
N LEU A 42 -2.12 -7.76 -2.02
CA LEU A 42 -1.15 -7.79 -0.93
C LEU A 42 -1.70 -8.50 0.31
N ALA A 43 -2.96 -8.24 0.68
CA ALA A 43 -3.64 -8.85 1.81
C ALA A 43 -3.68 -10.38 1.73
N ASP A 44 -3.91 -10.91 0.54
CA ASP A 44 -4.01 -12.35 0.24
C ASP A 44 -2.64 -13.02 0.05
N GLY A 45 -1.57 -12.22 -0.01
CA GLY A 45 -0.21 -12.72 -0.16
C GLY A 45 0.11 -13.19 -1.58
N GLU A 46 -0.62 -12.67 -2.58
CA GLU A 46 -0.41 -13.04 -3.97
C GLU A 46 0.93 -12.52 -4.49
N ALA A 47 1.59 -13.33 -5.32
CA ALA A 47 2.87 -12.96 -5.89
C ALA A 47 2.73 -11.85 -6.93
N LEU A 48 3.65 -10.89 -6.88
CA LEU A 48 3.67 -9.73 -7.77
C LEU A 48 4.63 -9.92 -8.94
N SER A 49 4.28 -9.41 -10.13
CA SER A 49 5.21 -9.35 -11.26
C SER A 49 6.26 -8.25 -11.09
N ASP A 50 7.34 -8.28 -11.88
CA ASP A 50 8.31 -7.18 -11.93
C ASP A 50 7.67 -5.83 -12.28
N GLU A 51 6.64 -5.85 -13.13
CA GLU A 51 5.89 -4.64 -13.50
C GLU A 51 5.10 -4.09 -12.31
N ASP A 52 4.48 -4.96 -11.51
CA ASP A 52 3.78 -4.57 -10.29
C ASP A 52 4.75 -3.94 -9.28
N VAL A 53 5.91 -4.55 -9.07
CA VAL A 53 6.94 -4.00 -8.18
C VAL A 53 7.46 -2.65 -8.71
N LYS A 54 7.63 -2.49 -10.04
CA LYS A 54 7.97 -1.18 -10.66
C LYS A 54 6.90 -0.12 -10.38
N LYS A 55 5.61 -0.48 -10.47
CA LYS A 55 4.50 0.42 -10.14
C LYS A 55 4.49 0.81 -8.66
N MET A 56 4.71 -0.14 -7.75
CA MET A 56 4.81 0.12 -6.31
C MET A 56 5.97 1.09 -6.00
N LYS A 57 7.17 0.83 -6.53
CA LYS A 57 8.33 1.74 -6.38
C LYS A 57 8.03 3.15 -6.86
N ALA A 58 7.39 3.27 -8.02
CA ALA A 58 7.01 4.56 -8.58
C ALA A 58 5.94 5.28 -7.76
N TYR A 59 4.98 4.54 -7.18
CA TYR A 59 3.98 5.07 -6.26
C TYR A 59 4.64 5.67 -5.02
N PHE A 60 5.43 4.90 -4.28
CA PHE A 60 6.07 5.37 -3.06
C PHE A 60 6.97 6.59 -3.29
N LYS A 61 7.71 6.61 -4.41
CA LYS A 61 8.54 7.77 -4.78
C LYS A 61 7.74 9.07 -4.96
N ARG A 62 6.52 8.99 -5.50
CA ARG A 62 5.66 10.18 -5.72
C ARG A 62 4.92 10.62 -4.46
N HIS A 63 4.62 9.67 -3.58
CA HIS A 63 3.73 9.87 -2.43
C HIS A 63 4.45 9.92 -1.08
N SER A 64 5.79 9.90 -1.06
CA SER A 64 6.56 9.96 0.18
C SER A 64 6.32 11.25 0.99
N VAL A 65 6.01 12.37 0.31
CA VAL A 65 5.66 13.65 0.93
C VAL A 65 4.29 13.62 1.63
N ASP A 66 3.41 12.70 1.25
CA ASP A 66 2.07 12.59 1.85
C ASP A 66 2.14 12.12 3.32
N LYS A 67 3.30 11.58 3.74
CA LYS A 67 3.59 11.14 5.11
C LYS A 67 3.57 12.28 6.14
N ASP A 68 3.79 13.52 5.67
CA ASP A 68 3.84 14.71 6.53
C ASP A 68 2.45 15.33 6.78
N ALA A 69 1.40 14.82 6.13
CA ALA A 69 0.04 15.33 6.29
C ALA A 69 -0.60 14.90 7.62
N GLU A 70 -1.53 15.71 8.12
CA GLU A 70 -2.35 15.39 9.30
C GLU A 70 -3.13 14.08 9.10
N GLY A 71 -3.31 13.31 10.17
CA GLY A 71 -3.96 12.01 10.12
C GLY A 71 -3.15 10.90 9.45
N PHE A 72 -1.92 11.16 9.00
CA PHE A 72 -1.10 10.11 8.37
C PHE A 72 -0.52 9.13 9.39
N THR A 73 -0.05 9.66 10.52
CA THR A 73 0.62 8.89 11.57
C THR A 73 -0.40 8.37 12.59
N HIS A 74 -0.24 7.11 13.01
CA HIS A 74 -1.11 6.50 14.00
C HIS A 74 -1.13 7.32 15.30
N GLY A 75 -2.32 7.61 15.80
CA GLY A 75 -2.52 8.43 17.01
C GLY A 75 -2.53 9.94 16.79
N SER A 76 -2.35 10.41 15.55
CA SER A 76 -2.66 11.80 15.19
C SER A 76 -4.17 11.99 14.99
N ASP A 77 -4.61 13.23 15.16
CA ASP A 77 -6.00 13.61 14.88
C ASP A 77 -6.32 13.31 13.40
N GLY A 78 -7.54 12.80 13.17
CA GLY A 78 -7.98 12.41 11.83
C GLY A 78 -7.36 11.12 11.27
N PHE A 79 -6.65 10.33 12.08
CA PHE A 79 -6.12 9.04 11.63
C PHE A 79 -7.23 7.97 11.44
N PRO A 80 -7.20 7.18 10.34
CA PRO A 80 -6.32 7.33 9.18
C PRO A 80 -6.85 8.41 8.22
N SER A 81 -5.94 9.25 7.71
CA SER A 81 -6.26 10.15 6.60
C SER A 81 -6.44 9.38 5.29
N PRO A 82 -7.11 9.95 4.28
CA PRO A 82 -7.20 9.33 2.95
C PRO A 82 -5.84 9.00 2.32
N GLY A 83 -4.83 9.86 2.52
CA GLY A 83 -3.46 9.61 2.07
C GLY A 83 -2.84 8.41 2.78
N ARG A 84 -3.13 8.21 4.07
CA ARG A 84 -2.69 7.03 4.81
C ARG A 84 -3.37 5.75 4.32
N VAL A 85 -4.66 5.80 4.04
CA VAL A 85 -5.39 4.65 3.47
C VAL A 85 -4.76 4.26 2.13
N ALA A 86 -4.49 5.24 1.27
CA ALA A 86 -3.82 4.99 0.00
C ALA A 86 -2.41 4.42 0.18
N TRP A 87 -1.62 4.97 1.11
CA TRP A 87 -0.27 4.46 1.39
C TRP A 87 -0.29 2.99 1.82
N ASP A 88 -1.17 2.62 2.75
CA ASP A 88 -1.31 1.25 3.23
C ASP A 88 -1.91 0.31 2.18
N ALA A 89 -2.74 0.81 1.25
CA ALA A 89 -3.25 0.03 0.12
C ALA A 89 -2.12 -0.48 -0.80
N TRP A 90 -1.00 0.25 -0.84
CA TRP A 90 0.22 -0.15 -1.53
C TRP A 90 1.21 -0.92 -0.63
N GLY A 91 0.83 -1.29 0.59
CA GLY A 91 1.63 -2.06 1.54
C GLY A 91 2.31 -1.22 2.63
N GLY A 92 2.10 0.09 2.62
CA GLY A 92 2.65 1.03 3.60
C GLY A 92 4.18 1.00 3.68
N ASP A 93 4.72 1.39 4.84
CA ASP A 93 6.17 1.41 5.06
C ASP A 93 6.82 0.01 4.92
N GLU A 94 6.08 -1.05 5.23
CA GLU A 94 6.53 -2.42 4.99
C GLU A 94 6.66 -2.70 3.48
N GLY A 95 5.68 -2.25 2.70
CA GLY A 95 5.67 -2.38 1.24
C GLY A 95 6.79 -1.58 0.60
N GLU A 96 6.98 -0.34 1.03
CA GLU A 96 8.04 0.55 0.55
C GLU A 96 9.42 -0.08 0.76
N ARG A 97 9.70 -0.57 1.98
CA ARG A 97 10.97 -1.24 2.29
C ARG A 97 11.14 -2.51 1.48
N TRP A 98 10.11 -3.36 1.42
CA TRP A 98 10.18 -4.63 0.71
C TRP A 98 10.50 -4.43 -0.77
N VAL A 99 9.76 -3.60 -1.49
CA VAL A 99 10.01 -3.38 -2.92
C VAL A 99 11.37 -2.72 -3.15
N GLY A 100 11.86 -1.92 -2.19
CA GLY A 100 13.21 -1.36 -2.22
C GLY A 100 14.34 -2.39 -2.22
N THR A 101 14.10 -3.61 -1.73
CA THR A 101 15.09 -4.70 -1.70
C THR A 101 15.14 -5.55 -2.98
N ILE A 102 14.20 -5.36 -3.90
CA ILE A 102 14.07 -6.17 -5.11
C ILE A 102 14.82 -5.51 -6.25
N ASP A 103 15.76 -6.21 -6.88
CA ASP A 103 16.44 -5.75 -8.10
C ASP A 103 15.60 -6.10 -9.35
N LEU A 104 15.38 -5.13 -10.26
CA LEU A 104 14.44 -5.19 -11.39
C LEU A 104 14.98 -4.62 -12.71
#